data_AF-A0A255ZPC9-F1
#
_entry.id   AF-A0A255ZPC9-F1
#
_cell.length_a   1.000
_cell.length_b   1.000
_cell.length_c   1.000
_cell.angle_alpha   90.00
_cell.angle_beta   90.00
_cell.angle_gamma   90.00
#
_symmetry.space_group_name_H-M   'P 1'
#
loop_
_entity.id
_entity.type
_entity.pdbx_description
1 polymer ?
#
loop_
_entity_poly.entity_id
_entity_poly.type
_entity_poly.pdbx_seq_one_letter_code
_entity_poly.pdbx_strand_id
1 'polypeptide(L)'
;MKIQSQKDFFSGLMFMGVGAAFAWGATGYTLGDGARMGPGYFPLALGVLLAFLGSIITFKALVVETADGDKIGKIAWKPLFFIIL
;
A
#
# COMPACT_ATOMS: atom_id res chain seq x y z
N MET A 1 1.00 21.28 4.85
CA MET A 1 1.61 20.00 5.29
C MET A 1 2.94 19.82 4.58
N LYS A 2 4.04 19.63 5.30
CA LYS A 2 5.36 19.33 4.74
C LYS A 2 5.55 17.82 4.78
N ILE A 3 5.86 17.18 3.65
CA ILE A 3 6.18 15.75 3.61
C ILE A 3 7.58 15.58 4.19
N GLN A 4 7.69 14.84 5.28
CA GLN A 4 8.95 14.61 5.99
C GLN A 4 9.73 13.43 5.40
N SER A 5 9.03 12.43 4.84
CA SER A 5 9.63 11.32 4.09
C SER A 5 8.87 11.09 2.79
N GLN A 6 9.46 11.42 1.63
CA GLN A 6 8.79 11.19 0.34
C GLN A 6 8.61 9.70 0.07
N LYS A 7 9.65 8.88 0.30
CA LYS A 7 9.57 7.43 0.11
C LYS A 7 8.42 6.81 0.92
N ASP A 8 8.31 7.13 2.20
CA ASP A 8 7.26 6.56 3.07
C ASP A 8 5.88 7.09 2.69
N PHE A 9 5.78 8.36 2.31
CA PHE A 9 4.51 8.92 1.88
C PHE A 9 3.96 8.17 0.65
N PHE A 10 4.78 8.01 -0.39
CA PHE A 10 4.36 7.33 -1.62
C PHE A 10 4.19 5.81 -1.43
N SER A 11 5.00 5.15 -0.59
CA SER A 11 4.81 3.73 -0.29
C SER A 11 3.54 3.49 0.54
N GLY A 12 3.23 4.36 1.50
CA GLY A 12 1.98 4.31 2.27
C GLY A 12 0.75 4.53 1.38
N LEU A 13 0.80 5.48 0.44
CA LEU A 13 -0.25 5.67 -0.57
C LEU A 13 -0.40 4.43 -1.47
N MET A 14 0.70 3.80 -1.88
CA MET A 14 0.67 2.58 -2.67
C MET A 14 -0.02 1.44 -1.91
N PHE A 15 0.32 1.22 -0.63
CA PHE A 15 -0.33 0.21 0.19
C PHE A 15 -1.81 0.50 0.41
N MET A 16 -2.20 1.76 0.63
CA MET A 16 -3.60 2.13 0.71
C MET A 16 -4.35 1.88 -0.60
N GLY A 17 -3.78 2.27 -1.74
CA GLY A 17 -4.39 2.07 -3.05
C GLY A 17 -4.57 0.60 -3.40
N VAL A 18 -3.53 -0.22 -3.19
CA VAL A 18 -3.61 -1.68 -3.39
C VAL A 18 -4.60 -2.29 -2.41
N GLY A 19 -4.54 -1.92 -1.13
CA GLY A 19 -5.47 -2.42 -0.11
C GLY A 19 -6.94 -2.12 -0.44
N ALA A 20 -7.22 -0.89 -0.86
CA ALA A 20 -8.55 -0.49 -1.32
C ALA A 20 -9.00 -1.27 -2.56
N ALA A 21 -8.10 -1.51 -3.52
CA ALA A 21 -8.41 -2.30 -4.70
C ALA A 21 -8.73 -3.76 -4.35
N PHE A 22 -8.00 -4.37 -3.41
CA PHE A 22 -8.29 -5.72 -2.91
C PHE A 22 -9.62 -5.78 -2.16
N ALA A 23 -9.89 -4.81 -1.28
CA ALA A 23 -11.16 -4.73 -0.56
C ALA A 23 -12.34 -4.53 -1.50
N TRP A 24 -12.19 -3.68 -2.52
CA TRP A 24 -13.19 -3.47 -3.57
C TRP A 24 -13.38 -4.71 -4.44
N GLY A 25 -12.30 -5.35 -4.88
CA GLY A 25 -12.37 -6.61 -5.62
C GLY A 25 -13.06 -7.72 -4.83
N ALA A 26 -12.86 -7.75 -3.51
CA ALA A 26 -13.51 -8.71 -2.63
C ALA A 26 -15.04 -8.58 -2.59
N THR A 27 -15.61 -7.41 -2.89
CA THR A 27 -17.07 -7.22 -2.90
C THR A 27 -17.75 -7.98 -4.05
N GLY A 28 -17.00 -8.42 -5.06
CA GLY A 28 -17.49 -9.29 -6.12
C GLY A 28 -17.54 -10.78 -5.75
N TYR A 29 -17.02 -11.16 -4.58
CA TYR A 29 -16.94 -12.54 -4.13
C TYR A 29 -17.81 -12.80 -2.90
N THR A 30 -18.26 -14.04 -2.74
CA THR A 30 -18.92 -14.45 -1.50
C THR A 30 -17.89 -14.50 -0.36
N LEU A 31 -18.21 -13.85 0.75
CA LEU A 31 -17.41 -13.95 1.98
C LEU A 31 -17.61 -15.28 2.71
N GLY A 32 -18.73 -15.96 2.45
CA GLY A 32 -19.14 -17.16 3.18
C GLY A 32 -19.56 -16.83 4.61
N ASP A 33 -19.37 -17.79 5.51
CA ASP A 33 -19.68 -17.67 6.93
C ASP A 33 -18.40 -17.81 7.78
N GLY A 34 -18.43 -17.40 9.04
CA GLY A 34 -17.24 -17.46 9.92
C GLY A 34 -16.65 -18.87 10.07
N ALA A 35 -17.48 -19.91 9.92
CA ALA A 35 -17.06 -21.31 9.93
C ALA A 35 -16.67 -21.87 8.56
N ARG A 36 -17.01 -21.17 7.46
CA ARG A 36 -16.75 -21.56 6.07
C ARG A 36 -16.45 -20.32 5.24
N MET A 37 -15.19 -19.90 5.30
CA MET A 37 -14.72 -18.71 4.60
C MET A 37 -14.84 -18.91 3.08
N GLY A 38 -15.56 -17.99 2.44
CA GLY A 38 -15.65 -17.87 0.99
C GLY A 38 -14.40 -17.21 0.39
N PRO A 39 -14.27 -17.23 -0.95
CA PRO A 39 -13.10 -16.73 -1.65
C PRO A 39 -12.83 -15.23 -1.44
N GLY A 40 -13.85 -14.44 -1.06
CA GLY A 40 -13.69 -13.01 -0.77
C GLY A 40 -13.04 -12.70 0.59
N TYR A 41 -12.98 -13.67 1.50
CA TYR A 41 -12.49 -13.43 2.87
C TYR A 41 -11.02 -13.00 2.90
N PHE A 42 -10.15 -13.73 2.20
CA PHE A 42 -8.72 -13.44 2.17
C PHE A 42 -8.41 -12.10 1.47
N PRO A 43 -8.91 -11.82 0.26
CA PRO A 43 -8.73 -10.52 -0.38
C PRO A 43 -9.23 -9.35 0.48
N LEU A 44 -10.37 -9.49 1.16
CA LEU A 44 -10.89 -8.44 2.04
C LEU A 44 -9.97 -8.20 3.24
N ALA A 45 -9.60 -9.27 3.95
CA ALA A 45 -8.74 -9.18 5.13
C ALA A 45 -7.36 -8.58 4.79
N LEU A 46 -6.77 -9.03 3.68
CA LEU A 46 -5.52 -8.49 3.16
C LEU A 46 -5.68 -7.01 2.76
N GLY A 47 -6.78 -6.68 2.08
CA GLY A 47 -7.08 -5.31 1.66
C GLY A 47 -7.18 -4.34 2.84
N VAL A 48 -7.91 -4.73 3.89
CA VAL A 48 -8.05 -3.95 5.13
C VAL A 48 -6.71 -3.79 5.83
N LEU A 49 -5.92 -4.86 5.95
CA LEU A 49 -4.61 -4.81 6.58
C LEU A 49 -3.65 -3.86 5.85
N LEU A 50 -3.61 -3.94 4.51
CA LEU A 50 -2.78 -3.07 3.68
C LEU A 50 -3.24 -1.61 3.77
N ALA A 51 -4.55 -1.35 3.75
CA ALA A 51 -5.09 0.00 3.92
C ALA A 51 -4.74 0.60 5.29
N PHE A 52 -4.84 -0.20 6.36
CA PHE A 52 -4.47 0.21 7.70
C PHE A 52 -2.98 0.52 7.83
N LEU A 53 -2.11 -0.39 7.37
CA LEU A 53 -0.67 -0.18 7.38
C LEU A 53 -0.25 1.02 6.53
N GLY A 54 -0.81 1.16 5.34
CA GLY A 54 -0.56 2.30 4.46
C GLY A 54 -0.96 3.62 5.11
N SER A 55 -2.10 3.66 5.80
CA SER A 55 -2.53 4.84 6.55
C SER A 55 -1.55 5.24 7.65
N ILE A 56 -1.06 4.26 8.42
CA ILE A 56 -0.04 4.49 9.47
C ILE A 56 1.26 5.03 8.86
N ILE A 57 1.74 4.41 7.77
CA ILE A 57 2.99 4.81 7.11
C ILE A 57 2.87 6.23 6.55
N THR A 58 1.77 6.54 5.85
CA THR A 58 1.52 7.89 5.32
C THR A 58 1.41 8.92 6.43
N PHE A 59 0.76 8.60 7.56
CA PHE A 59 0.69 9.51 8.70
C PHE A 59 2.07 9.77 9.31
N LYS A 60 2.88 8.71 9.52
CA LYS A 60 4.26 8.84 10.00
C LYS A 60 5.10 9.71 9.07
N ALA A 61 4.95 9.56 7.75
CA ALA A 61 5.67 10.35 6.75
C ALA A 61 5.36 11.86 6.78
N LEU A 62 4.27 12.26 7.42
CA LEU A 62 3.87 13.66 7.59
C LEU A 62 4.27 14.24 8.96
N VAL A 63 4.40 13.39 9.98
CA VAL A 63 4.60 13.82 11.38
C VAL A 63 6.03 13.61 11.87
N VAL A 64 6.69 12.54 11.47
CA VAL A 64 8.04 12.20 11.93
C VAL A 64 9.07 12.93 11.08
N GLU A 65 9.90 13.77 11.69
CA GLU A 65 10.97 14.46 10.97
C GLU A 65 12.07 13.48 10.55
N THR A 66 12.40 13.48 9.25
CA THR A 66 13.46 12.68 8.66
C THR A 66 14.58 13.61 8.19
N ALA A 67 15.81 13.34 8.63
CA ALA A 67 16.95 14.25 8.48
C ALA A 67 17.20 14.76 7.04
N ASP A 68 16.85 13.96 6.03
CA ASP A 68 17.09 14.27 4.61
C ASP A 68 15.83 14.29 3.73
N GLY A 69 14.64 14.23 4.32
CA GLY A 69 13.37 14.23 3.56
C GLY A 69 13.07 12.93 2.80
N ASP A 70 14.02 11.98 2.82
CA ASP A 70 14.00 10.70 2.09
C ASP A 70 13.44 10.83 0.68
N LYS A 71 14.07 11.70 -0.12
CA LYS A 71 13.59 12.02 -1.47
C LYS A 71 13.63 10.79 -2.37
N ILE A 72 12.62 10.67 -3.23
CA ILE A 72 12.61 9.66 -4.27
C ILE A 72 13.60 10.10 -5.37
N GLY A 73 14.66 9.30 -5.57
CA GLY A 73 15.65 9.54 -6.60
C GLY A 73 15.13 9.22 -8.01
N LYS A 74 16.00 9.32 -9.02
CA LYS A 74 15.65 8.97 -10.40
C LYS A 74 15.36 7.47 -10.49
N ILE A 75 14.16 7.11 -10.97
CA ILE A 75 13.83 5.72 -11.24
C ILE A 75 14.64 5.26 -12.46
N ALA A 76 15.43 4.21 -12.27
CA ALA A 76 16.34 3.69 -13.28
C ALA A 76 15.62 2.76 -14.28
N TRP A 77 14.65 3.29 -15.02
CA TRP A 77 13.80 2.52 -15.95
C TRP A 77 14.59 1.78 -17.04
N LYS A 78 15.67 2.37 -17.57
CA LYS A 78 16.53 1.74 -18.58
C LYS A 78 17.15 0.43 -18.06
N PRO A 79 17.96 0.43 -16.99
CA PRO A 79 18.54 -0.82 -16.48
C PRO A 79 17.48 -1.79 -15.96
N LEU A 80 16.36 -1.32 -15.39
CA LEU A 80 15.27 -2.19 -14.95
C LEU A 80 14.71 -3.03 -16.13
N PHE A 81 14.47 -2.39 -17.27
CA PHE A 81 13.96 -3.06 -18.47
C PHE A 81 14.93 -4.12 -19.01
N PHE A 82 16.23 -3.77 -19.11
CA PHE A 82 17.25 -4.69 -19.63
C PHE A 82 17.56 -5.89 -18.71
N ILE A 83 17.23 -5.82 -17.42
CA ILE A 83 17.45 -6.94 -16.47
C ILE A 83 16.25 -7.89 -16.44
N ILE A 84 15.03 -7.35 -16.58
CA ILE A 84 13.79 -8.13 -16.47
C ILE A 84 13.43 -8.83 -17.79
N LEU A 85 13.75 -8.23 -18.93
CA LEU A 85 13.53 -8.80 -20.26
C LEU A 85 14.61 -9.83 -20.61
#